data_AF-A0AA35RWE3-F1
#
_entry.id   AF-A0AA35RWE3-F1
#
_cell.length_a   1.000
_cell.length_b   1.000
_cell.length_c   1.000
_cell.angle_alpha   90.00
_cell.angle_beta   90.00
_cell.angle_gamma   90.00
#
_symmetry.space_group_name_H-M   'P 1'
#
loop_
_entity.id
_entity.type
_entity.pdbx_description
1 polymer ?
#
loop_
_entity_poly.entity_id
_entity_poly.type
_entity_poly.pdbx_seq_one_letter_code
_entity_poly.pdbx_strand_id
1 'polypeptide(L)'
;IDLQILGIGRSGHIGFNEPGSGRRSRTRRLYLDMVTRVDAASDFFGEENVPPQAITMGVATILEAREVVLLAMGEHKADVVRRAVEGEVHADVAATFLQQHPAATVYLDPAAAAGLTRIRTPWLVSDMEWTPHWETEAVIWLSRRTGKPILHLATDDYREHHLGSLVSRHGSAEPLNGQVFNALISKIRGKSRLPRGQEVLVFSPHPDDDVISMGGLLRKLSENGNRVTVAYLTSGNIAVFDHEIRRYLDFMARAASVIELEDRSTLEAILQSIEEELAGKGLGDVDPVVVQHLKRIIRESEASAGIQALGLSADRARFLNLPFYQTGKVRKKPITEADVDIVTGLLEELRPSMVFAAGDLSDPHGTHRMCLEAVERALERYSGDAPWLWLYRGAWQEWSLNEATVLVPLSEGELRRKVQAIFRHESQKDSAPFPGPDDREFWQRVVDRNRGTADLLHSLGLPAYRAMEAYVLCATGTGSRPARFTPRSWWKPPTECANPGDSCSEPTVGRGEAPSQRRNPKRVLTPEAPGVSIVRS
;
A
#
# COMPACT_ATOMS: atom_id res chain seq x y z
N ILE A 1 -18.84 33.11 5.12
CA ILE A 1 -18.90 31.67 4.72
C ILE A 1 -19.41 30.92 5.94
N ASP A 2 -20.58 30.29 5.88
CA ASP A 2 -21.12 29.57 7.04
C ASP A 2 -20.36 28.25 7.28
N LEU A 3 -20.03 27.52 6.21
CA LEU A 3 -19.26 26.28 6.26
C LEU A 3 -18.22 26.27 5.15
N GLN A 4 -16.98 25.95 5.51
CA GLN A 4 -15.87 25.74 4.57
C GLN A 4 -15.40 24.30 4.64
N ILE A 5 -15.47 23.57 3.52
CA ILE A 5 -14.93 22.21 3.39
C ILE A 5 -13.59 22.29 2.67
N LEU A 6 -12.58 21.60 3.20
CA LEU A 6 -11.20 21.63 2.71
C LEU A 6 -10.64 20.20 2.60
N GLY A 7 -9.78 20.01 1.61
CA GLY A 7 -8.77 18.94 1.63
C GLY A 7 -7.42 19.48 2.12
N ILE A 8 -6.48 18.58 2.40
CA ILE A 8 -5.09 18.90 2.72
C ILE A 8 -4.14 18.33 1.64
N GLY A 9 -3.29 19.20 1.09
CA GLY A 9 -2.20 18.78 0.20
C GLY A 9 -1.10 18.03 0.94
N ARG A 10 -0.23 17.31 0.23
CA ARG A 10 0.92 16.64 0.88
C ARG A 10 1.91 17.64 1.51
N SER A 11 1.98 18.86 0.97
CA SER A 11 2.73 19.99 1.54
C SER A 11 2.03 20.65 2.73
N GLY A 12 0.77 20.29 3.01
CA GLY A 12 -0.02 20.89 4.08
C GLY A 12 -0.75 22.16 3.68
N HIS A 13 -0.80 22.44 2.37
CA HIS A 13 -1.61 23.52 1.82
C HIS A 13 -3.10 23.25 2.02
N ILE A 14 -3.87 24.32 2.15
CA ILE A 14 -5.34 24.31 2.16
C ILE A 14 -5.85 25.31 1.13
N GLY A 15 -6.74 24.89 0.23
CA GLY A 15 -7.26 25.74 -0.84
C GLY A 15 -6.17 26.38 -1.73
N PHE A 16 -5.08 25.66 -2.01
CA PHE A 16 -3.87 26.16 -2.68
C PHE A 16 -3.04 27.21 -1.92
N ASN A 17 -3.25 27.39 -0.61
CA ASN A 17 -2.32 28.19 0.21
C ASN A 17 -1.03 27.40 0.44
N GLU A 18 -0.08 27.55 -0.47
CA GLU A 18 1.22 26.88 -0.47
C GLU A 18 2.08 27.25 0.75
N PRO A 19 3.11 26.42 1.07
CA PRO A 19 4.10 26.76 2.08
C PRO A 19 4.60 28.20 1.97
N GLY A 20 4.62 28.92 3.09
CA GLY A 20 4.93 30.35 3.17
C GLY A 20 3.70 31.27 3.08
N SER A 21 2.50 30.72 2.83
CA SER A 21 1.25 31.49 2.88
C SER A 21 0.97 32.01 4.29
N GLY A 22 1.01 33.33 4.47
CA GLY A 22 0.77 33.93 5.77
C GLY A 22 -0.69 33.84 6.25
N ARG A 23 -0.89 33.77 7.57
CA ARG A 23 -2.21 33.75 8.23
C ARG A 23 -3.16 34.86 7.77
N ARG A 24 -2.63 36.07 7.54
CA ARG A 24 -3.40 37.26 7.14
C ARG A 24 -3.63 37.37 5.63
N SER A 25 -3.21 36.38 4.86
CA SER A 25 -3.35 36.41 3.41
C SER A 25 -4.82 36.39 2.99
N ARG A 26 -5.14 37.22 2.00
CA ARG A 26 -6.44 37.27 1.32
C ARG A 26 -6.35 36.57 -0.03
N THR A 27 -7.48 36.50 -0.73
CA THR A 27 -7.55 35.98 -2.09
C THR A 27 -6.50 36.66 -2.97
N ARG A 28 -5.66 35.84 -3.60
CA ARG A 28 -4.52 36.32 -4.38
C ARG A 28 -4.12 35.30 -5.42
N ARG A 29 -3.35 35.75 -6.40
CA ARG A 29 -2.60 34.86 -7.28
C ARG A 29 -1.33 34.38 -6.58
N LEU A 30 -0.97 33.11 -6.75
CA LEU A 30 0.29 32.54 -6.29
C LEU A 30 0.89 31.62 -7.36
N TYR A 31 2.13 31.21 -7.14
CA TYR A 31 2.78 30.13 -7.88
C TYR A 31 2.53 28.81 -7.16
N LEU A 32 2.13 27.78 -7.90
CA LEU A 32 1.93 26.44 -7.34
C LEU A 32 3.28 25.79 -7.05
N ASP A 33 3.37 25.12 -5.90
CA ASP A 33 4.54 24.32 -5.56
C ASP A 33 4.64 23.10 -6.49
N MET A 34 5.86 22.60 -6.73
CA MET A 34 6.08 21.42 -7.56
C MET A 34 5.27 20.22 -7.05
N VAL A 35 5.22 20.00 -5.74
CA VAL A 35 4.47 18.88 -5.14
C VAL A 35 2.96 19.00 -5.45
N THR A 36 2.44 20.22 -5.45
CA THR A 36 1.04 20.51 -5.79
C THR A 36 0.76 20.31 -7.27
N ARG A 37 1.70 20.71 -8.15
CA ARG A 37 1.58 20.45 -9.59
C ARG A 37 1.61 18.96 -9.89
N VAL A 38 2.50 18.20 -9.26
CA VAL A 38 2.55 16.74 -9.36
C VAL A 38 1.25 16.10 -8.83
N ASP A 39 0.73 16.57 -7.68
CA ASP A 39 -0.54 16.07 -7.13
C ASP A 39 -1.74 16.32 -8.05
N ALA A 40 -1.72 17.43 -8.80
CA ALA A 40 -2.77 17.79 -9.74
C ALA A 40 -2.57 17.18 -11.14
N ALA A 41 -1.40 16.63 -11.45
CA ALA A 41 -1.03 16.19 -12.80
C ALA A 41 -2.06 15.21 -13.42
N SER A 42 -2.68 14.36 -12.61
CA SER A 42 -3.72 13.44 -13.08
C SER A 42 -4.95 14.13 -13.65
N ASP A 43 -5.31 15.29 -13.10
CA ASP A 43 -6.47 16.08 -13.54
C ASP A 43 -6.17 16.90 -14.79
N PHE A 44 -4.88 17.13 -15.08
CA PHE A 44 -4.39 17.90 -16.22
C PHE A 44 -3.71 17.03 -17.30
N PHE A 45 -3.72 15.70 -17.15
CA PHE A 45 -3.08 14.75 -18.09
C PHE A 45 -1.58 14.97 -18.27
N GLY A 46 -0.87 15.26 -17.17
CA GLY A 46 0.57 15.53 -17.17
C GLY A 46 0.90 16.76 -16.33
N GLU A 47 2.08 16.75 -15.68
CA GLU A 47 2.53 17.87 -14.85
C GLU A 47 2.79 19.13 -15.68
N GLU A 48 3.30 18.94 -16.90
CA GLU A 48 3.56 19.98 -17.89
C GLU A 48 2.30 20.77 -18.28
N ASN A 49 1.14 20.14 -18.13
CA ASN A 49 -0.16 20.73 -18.44
C ASN A 49 -0.78 21.45 -17.23
N VAL A 50 -0.22 21.29 -16.04
CA VAL A 50 -0.70 21.98 -14.83
C VAL A 50 -0.24 23.44 -14.85
N PRO A 51 -1.15 24.43 -14.77
CA PRO A 51 -0.79 25.83 -14.74
C PRO A 51 0.24 26.15 -13.64
N PRO A 52 1.27 26.97 -13.90
CA PRO A 52 2.26 27.32 -12.89
C PRO A 52 1.71 28.25 -11.80
N GLN A 53 0.52 28.82 -12.01
CA GLN A 53 -0.11 29.78 -11.11
C GLN A 53 -1.58 29.45 -10.88
N ALA A 54 -2.08 29.76 -9.70
CA ALA A 54 -3.49 29.64 -9.33
C ALA A 54 -3.97 30.89 -8.57
N ILE A 55 -5.29 31.11 -8.58
CA ILE A 55 -5.96 32.05 -7.67
C ILE A 55 -6.44 31.24 -6.45
N THR A 56 -5.91 31.55 -5.27
CA THR A 56 -6.30 30.92 -4.01
C THR A 56 -7.28 31.79 -3.23
N MET A 57 -8.17 31.17 -2.46
CA MET A 57 -8.81 31.83 -1.33
C MET A 57 -7.80 31.95 -0.18
N GLY A 58 -7.53 33.17 0.29
CA GLY A 58 -6.51 33.37 1.32
C GLY A 58 -6.85 32.73 2.68
N VAL A 59 -5.82 32.42 3.46
CA VAL A 59 -5.95 31.80 4.80
C VAL A 59 -6.85 32.61 5.72
N ALA A 60 -6.77 33.96 5.68
CA ALA A 60 -7.60 34.81 6.52
C ALA A 60 -9.10 34.63 6.21
N THR A 61 -9.45 34.50 4.93
CA THR A 61 -10.83 34.28 4.50
C THR A 61 -11.34 32.91 4.92
N ILE A 62 -10.49 31.87 4.86
CA ILE A 62 -10.81 30.53 5.36
C ILE A 62 -11.09 30.57 6.87
N LEU A 63 -10.26 31.28 7.63
CA LEU A 63 -10.38 31.40 9.09
C LEU A 63 -11.56 32.29 9.55
N GLU A 64 -12.18 33.05 8.65
CA GLU A 64 -13.39 33.83 8.90
C GLU A 64 -14.67 33.02 8.66
N ALA A 65 -14.56 31.78 8.18
CA ALA A 65 -15.71 30.88 8.08
C ALA A 65 -16.29 30.62 9.47
N ARG A 66 -17.61 30.43 9.57
CA ARG A 66 -18.24 30.10 10.87
C ARG A 66 -17.85 28.68 11.31
N GLU A 67 -17.72 27.75 10.38
CA GLU A 67 -17.27 26.38 10.61
C GLU A 67 -16.31 25.93 9.50
N VAL A 68 -15.27 25.18 9.88
CA VAL A 68 -14.30 24.60 8.95
C VAL A 68 -14.26 23.08 9.12
N VAL A 69 -14.36 22.36 8.02
CA VAL A 69 -14.22 20.90 7.95
C VAL A 69 -13.03 20.56 7.06
N LEU A 70 -12.03 19.88 7.62
CA LEU A 70 -10.89 19.36 6.89
C LEU A 70 -11.05 17.84 6.70
N LEU A 71 -10.95 17.37 5.46
CA LEU A 71 -11.01 15.95 5.10
C LEU A 71 -9.63 15.49 4.62
N ALA A 72 -9.13 14.35 5.14
CA ALA A 72 -7.93 13.71 4.62
C ALA A 72 -8.07 12.19 4.65
N MET A 73 -7.68 11.54 3.56
CA MET A 73 -7.78 10.08 3.40
C MET A 73 -6.46 9.55 2.85
N GLY A 74 -6.12 8.32 3.24
CA GLY A 74 -4.93 7.61 2.77
C GLY A 74 -3.67 7.90 3.58
N GLU A 75 -2.80 6.89 3.66
CA GLU A 75 -1.60 6.89 4.51
C GLU A 75 -0.57 7.95 4.10
N HIS A 76 -0.53 8.32 2.81
CA HIS A 76 0.35 9.37 2.29
C HIS A 76 0.03 10.77 2.86
N LYS A 77 -1.10 10.94 3.57
CA LYS A 77 -1.44 12.16 4.31
C LYS A 77 -1.05 12.10 5.80
N ALA A 78 -0.65 10.95 6.33
CA ALA A 78 -0.49 10.75 7.77
C ALA A 78 0.50 11.73 8.43
N ASP A 79 1.68 11.91 7.83
CA ASP A 79 2.71 12.79 8.40
C ASP A 79 2.31 14.26 8.35
N VAL A 80 1.71 14.71 7.23
CA VAL A 80 1.29 16.11 7.09
C VAL A 80 0.06 16.42 7.95
N VAL A 81 -0.87 15.47 8.10
CA VAL A 81 -1.99 15.57 9.02
C VAL A 81 -1.49 15.69 10.45
N ARG A 82 -0.53 14.85 10.85
CA ARG A 82 0.09 14.96 12.18
C ARG A 82 0.70 16.34 12.40
N ARG A 83 1.48 16.85 11.44
CA ARG A 83 2.05 18.21 11.52
C ARG A 83 0.96 19.28 11.60
N ALA A 84 -0.10 19.18 10.80
CA ALA A 84 -1.20 20.13 10.78
C ALA A 84 -1.99 20.16 12.09
N VAL A 85 -2.16 19.02 12.75
CA VAL A 85 -3.01 18.85 13.93
C VAL A 85 -2.23 18.99 15.25
N GLU A 86 -1.02 18.45 15.32
CA GLU A 86 -0.23 18.34 16.56
C GLU A 86 1.05 19.19 16.55
N GLY A 87 1.46 19.68 15.37
CA GLY A 87 2.69 20.47 15.21
C GLY A 87 2.51 21.95 15.55
N GLU A 88 3.64 22.67 15.59
CA GLU A 88 3.63 24.12 15.78
C GLU A 88 2.90 24.85 14.64
N VAL A 89 2.20 25.93 14.99
CA VAL A 89 1.50 26.75 14.00
C VAL A 89 2.53 27.55 13.19
N HIS A 90 2.70 27.18 11.91
CA HIS A 90 3.72 27.74 11.05
C HIS A 90 3.25 27.89 9.59
N ALA A 91 3.74 28.92 8.88
CA ALA A 91 3.33 29.22 7.51
C ALA A 91 3.77 28.16 6.49
N ASP A 92 4.77 27.34 6.82
CA ASP A 92 5.20 26.24 5.95
C ASP A 92 4.13 25.14 5.79
N VAL A 93 3.21 25.05 6.76
CA VAL A 93 2.08 24.11 6.73
C VAL A 93 0.83 24.93 7.02
N ALA A 94 0.23 25.52 5.98
CA ALA A 94 -0.91 26.43 6.12
C ALA A 94 -2.10 25.80 6.88
N ALA A 95 -2.28 24.48 6.78
CA ALA A 95 -3.28 23.74 7.55
C ALA A 95 -3.13 23.91 9.08
N THR A 96 -1.93 24.19 9.60
CA THR A 96 -1.71 24.41 11.04
C THR A 96 -2.46 25.63 11.57
N PHE A 97 -2.77 26.63 10.72
CA PHE A 97 -3.56 27.79 11.15
C PHE A 97 -4.99 27.40 11.56
N LEU A 98 -5.51 26.26 11.09
CA LEU A 98 -6.82 25.75 11.48
C LEU A 98 -6.87 25.37 12.97
N GLN A 99 -5.73 25.08 13.62
CA GLN A 99 -5.67 24.85 15.06
C GLN A 99 -6.16 26.05 15.89
N GLN A 100 -6.11 27.25 15.31
CA GLN A 100 -6.50 28.51 15.96
C GLN A 100 -7.94 28.93 15.60
N HIS A 101 -8.64 28.14 14.78
CA HIS A 101 -10.02 28.40 14.42
C HIS A 101 -10.96 27.89 15.52
N PRO A 102 -11.94 28.66 15.99
CA PRO A 102 -12.79 28.26 17.12
C PRO A 102 -13.73 27.08 16.82
N ALA A 103 -13.97 26.77 15.54
CA ALA A 103 -14.87 25.71 15.09
C ALA A 103 -14.28 24.95 13.88
N ALA A 104 -13.09 24.36 14.04
CA ALA A 104 -12.49 23.49 13.03
C ALA A 104 -12.59 22.01 13.43
N THR A 105 -13.04 21.16 12.50
CA THR A 105 -13.11 19.71 12.67
C THR A 105 -12.34 19.02 11.55
N VAL A 106 -11.48 18.07 11.91
CA VAL A 106 -10.71 17.24 10.97
C VAL A 106 -11.28 15.82 10.97
N TYR A 107 -11.66 15.33 9.80
CA TYR A 107 -12.13 13.96 9.57
C TYR A 107 -11.08 13.18 8.80
N LEU A 108 -10.66 12.06 9.36
CA LEU A 108 -9.59 11.23 8.85
C LEU A 108 -10.07 9.78 8.71
N ASP A 109 -9.67 9.09 7.66
CA ASP A 109 -9.67 7.63 7.68
C ASP A 109 -8.54 7.09 8.59
N PRO A 110 -8.53 5.79 8.95
CA PRO A 110 -7.52 5.24 9.85
C PRO A 110 -6.10 5.41 9.29
N ALA A 111 -5.95 5.36 7.95
CA ALA A 111 -4.67 5.49 7.28
C ALA A 111 -4.09 6.92 7.41
N ALA A 112 -4.88 7.96 7.16
CA ALA A 112 -4.46 9.35 7.36
C ALA A 112 -4.28 9.72 8.84
N ALA A 113 -4.93 8.99 9.76
CA ALA A 113 -4.76 9.18 11.20
C ALA A 113 -3.54 8.45 11.79
N ALA A 114 -2.92 7.51 11.05
CA ALA A 114 -1.88 6.62 11.56
C ALA A 114 -0.65 7.35 12.13
N GLY A 115 -0.40 8.60 11.71
CA GLY A 115 0.70 9.44 12.20
C GLY A 115 0.42 10.13 13.53
N LEU A 116 -0.86 10.28 13.94
CA LEU A 116 -1.24 11.02 15.15
C LEU A 116 -0.69 10.33 16.41
N THR A 117 -0.21 11.12 17.37
CA THR A 117 0.41 10.63 18.62
C THR A 117 -0.53 9.71 19.38
N ARG A 118 -1.83 10.03 19.43
CA ARG A 118 -2.84 9.20 20.10
C ARG A 118 -3.09 7.85 19.41
N ILE A 119 -2.76 7.73 18.12
CA ILE A 119 -2.93 6.49 17.34
C ILE A 119 -1.61 5.70 17.30
N ARG A 120 -0.50 6.37 17.02
CA ARG A 120 0.82 5.74 16.85
C ARG A 120 1.49 5.38 18.17
N THR A 121 1.34 6.22 19.19
CA THR A 121 1.97 6.07 20.50
C THR A 121 0.97 6.40 21.62
N PRO A 122 -0.16 5.67 21.70
CA PRO A 122 -1.25 5.97 22.64
C PRO A 122 -0.82 6.05 24.10
N TRP A 123 0.22 5.30 24.48
CA TRP A 123 0.78 5.27 25.84
C TRP A 123 1.39 6.60 26.29
N LEU A 124 1.70 7.53 25.36
CA LEU A 124 2.24 8.84 25.72
C LEU A 124 1.16 9.83 26.17
N VAL A 125 -0.11 9.58 25.86
CA VAL A 125 -1.21 10.56 26.03
C VAL A 125 -2.42 10.01 26.77
N SER A 126 -2.48 8.70 27.02
CA SER A 126 -3.56 8.05 27.74
C SER A 126 -3.10 6.78 28.43
N ASP A 127 -3.73 6.47 29.56
CA ASP A 127 -3.67 5.12 30.12
C ASP A 127 -4.35 4.14 29.16
N MET A 128 -3.72 3.01 28.94
CA MET A 128 -4.20 2.00 28.01
C MET A 128 -3.94 0.59 28.54
N GLU A 129 -4.73 -0.35 28.04
CA GLU A 129 -4.46 -1.76 28.25
C GLU A 129 -3.31 -2.22 27.35
N TRP A 130 -2.29 -2.81 27.96
CA TRP A 130 -1.15 -3.38 27.25
C TRP A 130 -1.54 -4.73 26.66
N THR A 131 -1.63 -4.76 25.34
CA THR A 131 -1.78 -5.99 24.54
C THR A 131 -0.44 -6.36 23.90
N PRO A 132 -0.20 -7.62 23.49
CA PRO A 132 1.04 -8.01 22.82
C PRO A 132 1.42 -7.13 21.62
N HIS A 133 0.41 -6.62 20.91
CA HIS A 133 0.58 -5.66 19.82
C HIS A 133 1.20 -4.36 20.30
N TRP A 134 0.64 -3.73 21.35
CA TRP A 134 1.12 -2.45 21.86
C TRP A 134 2.44 -2.57 22.64
N GLU A 135 2.66 -3.70 23.31
CA GLU A 135 3.96 -4.01 23.92
C GLU A 135 5.06 -4.04 22.84
N THR A 136 4.81 -4.75 21.73
CA THR A 136 5.75 -4.83 20.60
C THR A 136 6.01 -3.46 19.98
N GLU A 137 4.96 -2.65 19.70
CA GLU A 137 5.13 -1.28 19.21
C GLU A 137 5.98 -0.42 20.16
N ALA A 138 5.68 -0.44 21.45
CA ALA A 138 6.35 0.39 22.44
C ALA A 138 7.83 0.04 22.57
N VAL A 139 8.18 -1.25 22.54
CA VAL A 139 9.58 -1.71 22.59
C VAL A 139 10.34 -1.35 21.31
N ILE A 140 9.74 -1.54 20.14
CA ILE A 140 10.35 -1.11 18.86
C ILE A 140 10.56 0.40 18.87
N TRP A 141 9.56 1.17 19.29
CA TRP A 141 9.65 2.62 19.41
C TRP A 141 10.76 3.06 20.37
N LEU A 142 10.84 2.43 21.56
CA LEU A 142 11.84 2.73 22.57
C LEU A 142 13.27 2.41 22.09
N SER A 143 13.46 1.26 21.46
CA SER A 143 14.72 0.86 20.83
C SER A 143 15.18 1.90 19.81
N ARG A 144 14.28 2.36 18.94
CA ARG A 144 14.59 3.43 17.95
C ARG A 144 14.87 4.78 18.61
N ARG A 145 14.17 5.10 19.69
CA ARG A 145 14.31 6.39 20.38
C ARG A 145 15.66 6.50 21.10
N THR A 146 16.12 5.40 21.68
CA THR A 146 17.38 5.32 22.42
C THR A 146 18.57 4.94 21.54
N GLY A 147 18.32 4.40 20.33
CA GLY A 147 19.36 3.86 19.45
C GLY A 147 19.97 2.55 19.97
N LYS A 148 19.34 1.90 20.95
CA LYS A 148 19.81 0.64 21.55
C LYS A 148 19.05 -0.54 20.94
N PRO A 149 19.72 -1.66 20.62
CA PRO A 149 19.05 -2.92 20.30
C PRO A 149 18.07 -3.35 21.40
N ILE A 150 17.03 -4.12 21.06
CA ILE A 150 15.95 -4.49 22.00
C ILE A 150 16.51 -5.16 23.26
N LEU A 151 17.44 -6.09 23.11
CA LEU A 151 18.04 -6.82 24.23
C LEU A 151 18.99 -5.97 25.10
N HIS A 152 19.31 -4.74 24.69
CA HIS A 152 20.16 -3.80 25.44
C HIS A 152 19.35 -2.74 26.19
N LEU A 153 18.02 -2.72 26.05
CA LEU A 153 17.15 -1.80 26.76
C LEU A 153 17.11 -2.17 28.25
N ALA A 154 17.44 -1.22 29.12
CA ALA A 154 17.36 -1.38 30.57
C ALA A 154 16.03 -0.84 31.11
N THR A 155 15.66 -1.26 32.33
CA THR A 155 14.42 -0.80 32.99
C THR A 155 14.32 0.72 33.09
N ASP A 156 15.45 1.42 33.25
CA ASP A 156 15.46 2.88 33.31
C ASP A 156 15.15 3.53 31.96
N ASP A 157 15.53 2.92 30.82
CA ASP A 157 15.13 3.40 29.49
C ASP A 157 13.60 3.45 29.37
N TYR A 158 12.89 2.43 29.88
CA TYR A 158 11.43 2.41 29.89
C TYR A 158 10.86 3.51 30.78
N ARG A 159 11.43 3.72 31.98
CA ARG A 159 10.93 4.72 32.94
C ARG A 159 11.12 6.15 32.43
N GLU A 160 12.28 6.46 31.86
CA GLU A 160 12.62 7.77 31.30
C GLU A 160 11.76 8.14 30.08
N HIS A 161 11.18 7.13 29.41
CA HIS A 161 10.35 7.31 28.23
C HIS A 161 8.85 7.00 28.47
N HIS A 162 8.37 7.17 29.71
CA HIS A 162 6.96 7.03 30.09
C HIS A 162 6.36 5.62 29.88
N LEU A 163 7.19 4.58 29.83
CA LEU A 163 6.79 3.18 29.74
C LEU A 163 6.95 2.44 31.09
N GLY A 164 6.99 3.18 32.20
CA GLY A 164 7.10 2.63 33.55
C GLY A 164 5.97 1.64 33.90
N SER A 165 4.74 1.90 33.45
CA SER A 165 3.59 1.02 33.65
C SER A 165 3.71 -0.28 32.87
N LEU A 166 4.32 -0.25 31.68
CA LEU A 166 4.59 -1.42 30.86
C LEU A 166 5.64 -2.32 31.53
N VAL A 167 6.82 -1.77 31.82
CA VAL A 167 7.93 -2.57 32.36
C VAL A 167 7.60 -3.16 33.74
N SER A 168 6.81 -2.45 34.55
CA SER A 168 6.38 -2.95 35.87
C SER A 168 5.50 -4.20 35.79
N ARG A 169 4.75 -4.41 34.69
CA ARG A 169 3.93 -5.61 34.48
C ARG A 169 4.78 -6.87 34.28
N HIS A 170 5.99 -6.68 33.75
CA HIS A 170 6.95 -7.75 33.48
C HIS A 170 8.03 -7.86 34.57
N GLY A 171 7.93 -7.03 35.63
CA GLY A 171 8.91 -6.92 36.72
C GLY A 171 10.17 -6.13 36.34
N SER A 172 10.76 -6.43 35.19
CA SER A 172 11.93 -5.74 34.64
C SER A 172 11.91 -5.72 33.10
N ALA A 173 12.91 -5.10 32.48
CA ALA A 173 12.99 -5.00 31.02
C ALA A 173 13.30 -6.34 30.33
N GLU A 174 14.10 -7.21 30.96
CA GLU A 174 14.66 -8.41 30.35
C GLU A 174 13.60 -9.41 29.84
N PRO A 175 12.54 -9.76 30.61
CA PRO A 175 11.50 -10.67 30.12
C PRO A 175 10.76 -10.09 28.91
N LEU A 176 10.39 -8.81 28.97
CA LEU A 176 9.67 -8.11 27.90
C LEU A 176 10.54 -7.99 26.63
N ASN A 177 11.79 -7.58 26.78
CA ASN A 177 12.76 -7.49 25.68
C ASN A 177 12.92 -8.86 25.00
N GLY A 178 13.08 -9.93 25.78
CA GLY A 178 13.20 -11.30 25.28
C GLY A 178 11.94 -11.76 24.54
N GLN A 179 10.76 -11.48 25.08
CA GLN A 179 9.48 -11.78 24.44
C GLN A 179 9.36 -11.09 23.07
N VAL A 180 9.61 -9.78 23.00
CA VAL A 180 9.49 -9.01 21.75
C VAL A 180 10.55 -9.43 20.74
N PHE A 181 11.80 -9.63 21.18
CA PHE A 181 12.87 -10.12 20.31
C PHE A 181 12.53 -11.48 19.70
N ASN A 182 12.05 -12.42 20.52
CA ASN A 182 11.62 -13.74 20.06
C ASN A 182 10.42 -13.67 19.12
N ALA A 183 9.46 -12.79 19.40
CA ALA A 183 8.33 -12.57 18.50
C ALA A 183 8.80 -12.09 17.12
N LEU A 184 9.70 -11.10 17.05
CA LEU A 184 10.20 -10.58 15.79
C LEU A 184 11.06 -11.59 15.01
N ILE A 185 12.01 -12.26 15.65
CA ILE A 185 12.85 -13.26 14.97
C ILE A 185 12.01 -14.45 14.49
N SER A 186 10.93 -14.79 15.21
CA SER A 186 10.00 -15.84 14.80
C SER A 186 9.20 -15.50 13.55
N LYS A 187 9.15 -14.24 13.08
CA LYS A 187 8.50 -13.86 11.82
C LYS A 187 9.37 -14.14 10.60
N ILE A 188 10.69 -14.28 10.78
CA ILE A 188 11.65 -14.46 9.69
C ILE A 188 11.53 -15.89 9.11
N ARG A 189 11.30 -15.98 7.80
CA ARG A 189 11.10 -17.23 7.05
C ARG A 189 12.02 -17.27 5.84
N GLY A 190 13.19 -17.90 6.01
CA GLY A 190 14.05 -18.27 4.89
C GLY A 190 13.41 -19.36 4.01
N LYS A 191 14.00 -19.62 2.84
CA LYS A 191 13.49 -20.58 1.85
C LYS A 191 13.12 -21.95 2.42
N SER A 192 13.89 -22.49 3.36
CA SER A 192 13.63 -23.79 3.99
C SER A 192 12.37 -23.84 4.84
N ARG A 193 11.91 -22.70 5.34
CA ARG A 193 10.69 -22.56 6.15
C ARG A 193 9.47 -22.14 5.34
N LEU A 194 9.62 -21.91 4.03
CA LEU A 194 8.51 -21.60 3.14
C LEU A 194 7.85 -22.88 2.62
N PRO A 195 6.57 -22.82 2.23
CA PRO A 195 5.84 -23.98 1.70
C PRO A 195 6.51 -24.61 0.48
N ARG A 196 6.22 -25.90 0.26
CA ARG A 196 6.73 -26.72 -0.84
C ARG A 196 5.61 -27.56 -1.44
N GLY A 197 5.67 -27.80 -2.75
CA GLY A 197 4.72 -28.65 -3.47
C GLY A 197 3.26 -28.19 -3.38
N GLN A 198 2.99 -26.92 -3.13
CA GLN A 198 1.65 -26.34 -3.04
C GLN A 198 1.18 -25.76 -4.37
N GLU A 199 -0.14 -25.68 -4.58
CA GLU A 199 -0.72 -24.79 -5.59
C GLU A 199 -0.89 -23.39 -4.98
N VAL A 200 -0.29 -22.39 -5.64
CA VAL A 200 -0.22 -21.00 -5.17
C VAL A 200 -0.78 -20.08 -6.26
N LEU A 201 -1.73 -19.24 -5.88
CA LEU A 201 -2.30 -18.22 -6.75
C LEU A 201 -1.92 -16.83 -6.26
N VAL A 202 -1.42 -15.99 -7.15
CA VAL A 202 -1.00 -14.61 -6.84
C VAL A 202 -1.86 -13.67 -7.66
N PHE A 203 -2.70 -12.88 -6.99
CA PHE A 203 -3.45 -11.81 -7.63
C PHE A 203 -2.62 -10.54 -7.66
N SER A 204 -2.33 -10.09 -8.88
CA SER A 204 -1.63 -8.84 -9.18
C SER A 204 -2.64 -7.82 -9.72
N PRO A 205 -2.90 -6.69 -9.02
CA PRO A 205 -3.81 -5.66 -9.53
C PRO A 205 -3.40 -5.19 -10.92
N HIS A 206 -2.13 -4.79 -11.09
CA HIS A 206 -1.55 -4.41 -12.38
C HIS A 206 -0.46 -5.41 -12.83
N PRO A 207 -0.14 -5.43 -14.14
CA PRO A 207 0.95 -6.25 -14.71
C PRO A 207 2.37 -5.78 -14.34
N ASP A 208 2.72 -5.77 -13.05
CA ASP A 208 4.04 -5.44 -12.45
C ASP A 208 4.05 -5.53 -10.91
N ASP A 209 2.88 -5.35 -10.27
CA ASP A 209 2.75 -5.35 -8.81
C ASP A 209 3.30 -6.62 -8.15
N ASP A 210 3.18 -7.77 -8.80
CA ASP A 210 3.71 -9.06 -8.35
C ASP A 210 5.24 -9.06 -8.25
N VAL A 211 5.96 -8.59 -9.26
CA VAL A 211 7.43 -8.58 -9.25
C VAL A 211 7.97 -7.47 -8.36
N ILE A 212 7.30 -6.32 -8.31
CA ILE A 212 7.62 -5.18 -7.44
C ILE A 212 7.50 -5.58 -5.97
N SER A 213 6.41 -6.25 -5.62
CA SER A 213 6.05 -6.50 -4.22
C SER A 213 6.56 -7.85 -3.72
N MET A 214 6.65 -8.84 -4.60
CA MET A 214 6.87 -10.24 -4.23
C MET A 214 7.97 -10.94 -5.01
N GLY A 215 8.74 -10.27 -5.88
CA GLY A 215 9.69 -10.97 -6.75
C GLY A 215 10.70 -11.88 -6.02
N GLY A 216 11.08 -11.52 -4.78
CA GLY A 216 11.93 -12.37 -3.94
C GLY A 216 11.22 -13.65 -3.46
N LEU A 217 10.02 -13.50 -2.89
CA LEU A 217 9.18 -14.62 -2.45
C LEU A 217 8.73 -15.52 -3.60
N LEU A 218 8.26 -14.96 -4.73
CA LEU A 218 7.84 -15.71 -5.92
C LEU A 218 8.94 -16.65 -6.39
N ARG A 219 10.17 -16.14 -6.47
CA ARG A 219 11.34 -16.94 -6.82
C ARG A 219 11.53 -18.09 -5.84
N LYS A 220 11.51 -17.83 -4.52
CA LYS A 220 11.70 -18.88 -3.51
C LYS A 220 10.59 -19.92 -3.53
N LEU A 221 9.34 -19.52 -3.77
CA LEU A 221 8.21 -20.42 -3.91
C LEU A 221 8.36 -21.31 -5.14
N SER A 222 8.73 -20.75 -6.29
CA SER A 222 9.05 -21.51 -7.50
C SER A 222 10.19 -22.52 -7.25
N GLU A 223 11.30 -22.08 -6.63
CA GLU A 223 12.43 -22.95 -6.30
C GLU A 223 12.11 -24.04 -5.26
N ASN A 224 11.04 -23.86 -4.49
CA ASN A 224 10.52 -24.86 -3.54
C ASN A 224 9.58 -25.87 -4.21
N GLY A 225 9.47 -25.85 -5.55
CA GLY A 225 8.64 -26.78 -6.31
C GLY A 225 7.13 -26.51 -6.17
N ASN A 226 6.75 -25.30 -5.74
CA ASN A 226 5.34 -24.90 -5.74
C ASN A 226 4.89 -24.60 -7.17
N ARG A 227 3.64 -24.91 -7.48
CA ARG A 227 2.98 -24.51 -8.73
C ARG A 227 2.40 -23.12 -8.52
N VAL A 228 3.15 -22.11 -8.96
CA VAL A 228 2.80 -20.69 -8.80
C VAL A 228 2.15 -20.18 -10.08
N THR A 229 0.93 -19.67 -9.98
CA THR A 229 0.21 -18.97 -11.05
C THR A 229 0.02 -17.51 -10.65
N VAL A 230 0.35 -16.58 -11.56
CA VAL A 230 0.16 -15.14 -11.35
C VAL A 230 -1.01 -14.68 -12.20
N ALA A 231 -2.05 -14.17 -11.56
CA ALA A 231 -3.27 -13.67 -12.17
C ALA A 231 -3.31 -12.14 -12.13
N TYR A 232 -3.23 -11.53 -13.30
CA TYR A 232 -3.30 -10.09 -13.50
C TYR A 232 -4.76 -9.67 -13.66
N LEU A 233 -5.23 -8.89 -12.69
CA LEU A 233 -6.63 -8.51 -12.57
C LEU A 233 -7.01 -7.43 -13.58
N THR A 234 -6.12 -6.47 -13.84
CA THR A 234 -6.34 -5.39 -14.81
C THR A 234 -5.34 -5.45 -15.97
N SER A 235 -5.68 -4.79 -17.07
CA SER A 235 -4.80 -4.68 -18.25
C SER A 235 -3.62 -3.74 -18.04
N GLY A 236 -3.75 -2.77 -17.12
CA GLY A 236 -2.77 -1.69 -16.94
C GLY A 236 -2.51 -0.84 -18.18
N ASN A 237 -3.38 -0.91 -19.19
CA ASN A 237 -3.16 -0.29 -20.50
C ASN A 237 -3.20 1.24 -20.46
N ILE A 238 -3.92 1.82 -19.51
CA ILE A 238 -4.00 3.27 -19.28
C ILE A 238 -2.62 3.86 -18.91
N ALA A 239 -1.72 3.03 -18.36
CA ALA A 239 -0.38 3.45 -17.95
C ALA A 239 0.69 3.29 -19.03
N VAL A 240 0.32 2.98 -20.27
CA VAL A 240 1.25 2.89 -21.40
C VAL A 240 1.15 4.18 -22.22
N PHE A 241 2.27 4.85 -22.41
CA PHE A 241 2.34 6.08 -23.20
C PHE A 241 2.19 5.83 -24.70
N ASP A 242 1.76 6.87 -25.43
CA ASP A 242 1.56 6.76 -26.89
C ASP A 242 2.87 6.56 -27.65
N HIS A 243 4.01 7.09 -27.16
CA HIS A 243 5.32 6.86 -27.78
C HIS A 243 5.76 5.39 -27.74
N GLU A 244 5.36 4.65 -26.71
CA GLU A 244 5.62 3.21 -26.63
C GLU A 244 4.91 2.48 -27.77
N ILE A 245 3.65 2.84 -28.04
CA ILE A 245 2.90 2.27 -29.17
C ILE A 245 3.60 2.60 -30.48
N ARG A 246 4.00 3.86 -30.70
CA ARG A 246 4.74 4.25 -31.92
C ARG A 246 6.02 3.44 -32.12
N ARG A 247 6.76 3.15 -31.04
CA ARG A 247 7.95 2.29 -31.07
C ARG A 247 7.62 0.87 -31.57
N TYR A 248 6.52 0.28 -31.10
CA TYR A 248 6.08 -1.05 -31.55
C TYR A 248 5.48 -1.05 -32.97
N LEU A 249 4.78 0.03 -33.37
CA LEU A 249 4.30 0.18 -34.75
C LEU A 249 5.48 0.24 -35.74
N ASP A 250 6.52 1.02 -35.45
CA ASP A 250 7.75 1.07 -36.26
C ASP A 250 8.46 -0.30 -36.31
N PHE A 251 8.55 -1.00 -35.17
CA PHE A 251 9.09 -2.36 -35.14
C PHE A 251 8.32 -3.31 -36.07
N MET A 252 6.98 -3.30 -36.02
CA MET A 252 6.15 -4.14 -36.89
C MET A 252 6.34 -3.80 -38.37
N ALA A 253 6.37 -2.52 -38.73
CA ALA A 253 6.61 -2.07 -40.11
C ALA A 253 7.98 -2.56 -40.64
N ARG A 254 9.03 -2.48 -39.81
CA ARG A 254 10.37 -2.96 -40.16
C ARG A 254 10.43 -4.49 -40.23
N ALA A 255 9.85 -5.19 -39.27
CA ALA A 255 9.82 -6.65 -39.22
C ALA A 255 9.07 -7.23 -40.42
N ALA A 256 7.98 -6.60 -40.86
CA ALA A 256 7.24 -6.97 -42.05
C ALA A 256 8.10 -6.98 -43.32
N SER A 257 9.13 -6.11 -43.37
CA SER A 257 10.09 -6.07 -44.49
C SER A 257 11.06 -7.25 -44.50
N VAL A 258 11.24 -7.92 -43.36
CA VAL A 258 12.19 -9.03 -43.19
C VAL A 258 11.49 -10.39 -43.30
N ILE A 259 10.25 -10.49 -42.82
CA ILE A 259 9.51 -11.77 -42.68
C ILE A 259 8.78 -12.16 -43.98
N GLU A 260 8.89 -11.38 -45.07
CA GLU A 260 8.19 -11.63 -46.35
C GLU A 260 6.69 -11.90 -46.16
N LEU A 261 6.01 -11.05 -45.38
CA LEU A 261 4.57 -11.17 -45.16
C LEU A 261 3.79 -11.03 -46.48
N GLU A 262 2.90 -11.98 -46.77
CA GLU A 262 2.10 -12.02 -48.00
C GLU A 262 1.24 -10.75 -48.19
N ASP A 263 0.73 -10.18 -47.11
CA ASP A 263 -0.17 -9.01 -47.15
C ASP A 263 0.44 -7.77 -46.46
N ARG A 264 1.66 -7.44 -46.86
CA ARG A 264 2.42 -6.30 -46.34
C ARG A 264 1.69 -4.96 -46.49
N SER A 265 1.06 -4.73 -47.64
CA SER A 265 0.36 -3.47 -47.93
C SER A 265 -0.81 -3.22 -46.97
N THR A 266 -1.54 -4.27 -46.60
CA THR A 266 -2.66 -4.14 -45.65
C THR A 266 -2.15 -3.84 -44.25
N LEU A 267 -1.07 -4.48 -43.82
CA LEU A 267 -0.45 -4.16 -42.53
C LEU A 267 0.03 -2.70 -42.49
N GLU A 268 0.73 -2.24 -43.53
CA GLU A 268 1.20 -0.85 -43.61
C GLU A 268 0.04 0.15 -43.56
N ALA A 269 -1.08 -0.13 -44.24
CA ALA A 269 -2.28 0.70 -44.17
C ALA A 269 -2.90 0.75 -42.77
N ILE A 270 -2.95 -0.39 -42.05
CA ILE A 270 -3.45 -0.45 -40.67
C ILE A 270 -2.55 0.35 -39.74
N LEU A 271 -1.22 0.18 -39.83
CA LEU A 271 -0.27 0.90 -38.99
C LEU A 271 -0.37 2.42 -39.22
N GLN A 272 -0.49 2.85 -40.48
CA GLN A 272 -0.66 4.25 -40.85
C GLN A 272 -1.97 4.83 -40.29
N SER A 273 -3.08 4.08 -40.37
CA SER A 273 -4.37 4.50 -39.82
C SER A 273 -4.30 4.73 -38.30
N ILE A 274 -3.59 3.86 -37.57
CA ILE A 274 -3.41 4.02 -36.12
C ILE A 274 -2.58 5.27 -35.81
N GLU A 275 -1.53 5.53 -36.58
CA GLU A 275 -0.69 6.72 -36.39
C GLU A 275 -1.47 8.02 -36.64
N GLU A 276 -2.32 8.05 -37.67
CA GLU A 276 -3.19 9.19 -37.96
C GLU A 276 -4.22 9.44 -36.85
N GLU A 277 -4.82 8.39 -36.30
CA GLU A 277 -5.72 8.50 -35.14
C GLU A 277 -4.98 9.02 -33.89
N LEU A 278 -3.76 8.54 -33.64
CA LEU A 278 -2.93 9.02 -32.53
C LEU A 278 -2.46 10.46 -32.72
N ALA A 279 -2.22 10.90 -33.96
CA ALA A 279 -1.81 12.27 -34.28
C ALA A 279 -2.97 13.27 -34.16
N GLY A 280 -4.21 12.84 -34.44
CA GLY A 280 -5.42 13.66 -34.30
C GLY A 280 -5.95 13.81 -32.88
N LYS A 281 -5.36 13.11 -31.91
CA LYS A 281 -5.83 13.01 -30.52
C LYS A 281 -5.46 14.24 -29.69
N GLY A 282 -6.42 14.80 -28.97
CA GLY A 282 -6.21 15.85 -27.96
C GLY A 282 -5.72 15.30 -26.61
N LEU A 283 -5.18 16.18 -25.77
CA LEU A 283 -4.77 15.83 -24.40
C LEU A 283 -5.97 15.32 -23.60
N GLY A 284 -5.88 14.09 -23.09
CA GLY A 284 -6.91 13.47 -22.27
C GLY A 284 -8.03 12.74 -23.01
N ASP A 285 -7.98 12.72 -24.35
CA ASP A 285 -8.92 11.91 -25.14
C ASP A 285 -8.72 10.41 -24.86
N VAL A 286 -9.80 9.65 -24.97
CA VAL A 286 -9.78 8.20 -24.82
C VAL A 286 -9.08 7.58 -26.02
N ASP A 287 -8.15 6.66 -25.78
CA ASP A 287 -7.48 5.93 -26.85
C ASP A 287 -8.48 5.16 -27.72
N PRO A 288 -8.25 5.07 -29.04
CA PRO A 288 -8.98 4.14 -29.90
C PRO A 288 -8.92 2.70 -29.36
N VAL A 289 -9.97 1.91 -29.59
CA VAL A 289 -10.07 0.54 -29.05
C VAL A 289 -8.87 -0.32 -29.47
N VAL A 290 -8.38 -0.16 -30.70
CA VAL A 290 -7.20 -0.86 -31.20
C VAL A 290 -5.94 -0.48 -30.40
N VAL A 291 -5.75 0.81 -30.11
CA VAL A 291 -4.62 1.30 -29.30
C VAL A 291 -4.71 0.75 -27.87
N GLN A 292 -5.89 0.77 -27.25
CA GLN A 292 -6.10 0.19 -25.92
C GLN A 292 -5.73 -1.30 -25.86
N HIS A 293 -6.05 -2.06 -26.92
CA HIS A 293 -5.69 -3.47 -27.02
C HIS A 293 -4.18 -3.68 -27.24
N LEU A 294 -3.53 -2.87 -28.07
CA LEU A 294 -2.08 -2.93 -28.26
C LEU A 294 -1.32 -2.60 -26.97
N LYS A 295 -1.74 -1.54 -26.24
CA LYS A 295 -1.19 -1.17 -24.93
C LYS A 295 -1.35 -2.30 -23.91
N ARG A 296 -2.49 -2.99 -23.91
CA ARG A 296 -2.69 -4.21 -23.10
C ARG A 296 -1.69 -5.29 -23.48
N ILE A 297 -1.55 -5.63 -24.76
CA ILE A 297 -0.64 -6.70 -25.22
C ILE A 297 0.81 -6.43 -24.82
N ILE A 298 1.26 -5.16 -24.85
CA ILE A 298 2.58 -4.76 -24.35
C ILE A 298 2.72 -5.15 -22.87
N ARG A 299 1.79 -4.72 -22.01
CA ARG A 299 1.80 -5.01 -20.57
C ARG A 299 1.75 -6.51 -20.27
N GLU A 300 0.94 -7.26 -21.02
CA GLU A 300 0.83 -8.72 -20.88
C GLU A 300 2.15 -9.44 -21.27
N SER A 301 2.80 -8.96 -22.33
CA SER A 301 4.10 -9.49 -22.78
C SER A 301 5.22 -9.20 -21.78
N GLU A 302 5.26 -7.98 -21.25
CA GLU A 302 6.19 -7.55 -20.21
C GLU A 302 6.03 -8.36 -18.93
N ALA A 303 4.80 -8.55 -18.46
CA ALA A 303 4.50 -9.33 -17.27
C ALA A 303 4.86 -10.81 -17.41
N SER A 304 4.65 -11.38 -18.58
CA SER A 304 5.11 -12.74 -18.90
C SER A 304 6.65 -12.84 -18.82
N ALA A 305 7.37 -11.85 -19.38
CA ALA A 305 8.81 -11.78 -19.29
C ALA A 305 9.32 -11.53 -17.85
N GLY A 306 8.58 -10.76 -17.05
CA GLY A 306 8.85 -10.49 -15.64
C GLY A 306 8.88 -11.76 -14.80
N ILE A 307 7.82 -12.58 -14.87
CA ILE A 307 7.76 -13.85 -14.14
C ILE A 307 8.79 -14.86 -14.66
N GLN A 308 9.10 -14.84 -15.96
CA GLN A 308 10.18 -15.66 -16.54
C GLN A 308 11.55 -15.31 -15.97
N ALA A 309 11.83 -14.04 -15.72
CA ALA A 309 13.07 -13.61 -15.07
C ALA A 309 13.20 -14.14 -13.63
N LEU A 310 12.08 -14.47 -12.98
CA LEU A 310 12.01 -15.14 -11.67
C LEU A 310 12.01 -16.68 -11.78
N GLY A 311 12.11 -17.22 -12.99
CA GLY A 311 12.13 -18.66 -13.26
C GLY A 311 10.76 -19.33 -13.18
N LEU A 312 9.67 -18.60 -13.44
CA LEU A 312 8.36 -19.17 -13.75
C LEU A 312 8.23 -19.33 -15.26
N SER A 313 7.32 -20.19 -15.71
CA SER A 313 7.01 -20.31 -17.14
C SER A 313 5.94 -19.30 -17.55
N ALA A 314 5.94 -18.87 -18.82
CA ALA A 314 5.00 -17.86 -19.30
C ALA A 314 3.53 -18.31 -19.25
N ASP A 315 3.25 -19.62 -19.37
CA ASP A 315 1.90 -20.19 -19.25
C ASP A 315 1.30 -20.05 -17.83
N ARG A 316 2.12 -19.64 -16.85
CA ARG A 316 1.70 -19.31 -15.49
C ARG A 316 1.18 -17.88 -15.33
N ALA A 317 1.25 -17.06 -16.37
CA ALA A 317 0.55 -15.78 -16.42
C ALA A 317 -0.92 -16.01 -16.83
N ARG A 318 -1.85 -15.46 -16.05
CA ARG A 318 -3.29 -15.41 -16.36
C ARG A 318 -3.74 -13.96 -16.43
N PHE A 319 -4.29 -13.52 -17.55
CA PHE A 319 -4.75 -12.14 -17.74
C PHE A 319 -6.27 -12.10 -17.67
N LEU A 320 -6.82 -11.63 -16.56
CA LEU A 320 -8.26 -11.66 -16.28
C LEU A 320 -9.00 -10.48 -16.87
N ASN A 321 -8.30 -9.35 -17.07
CA ASN A 321 -8.83 -8.16 -17.75
C ASN A 321 -10.20 -7.73 -17.21
N LEU A 322 -10.33 -7.63 -15.89
CA LEU A 322 -11.62 -7.47 -15.21
C LEU A 322 -12.45 -6.29 -15.75
N PRO A 323 -13.77 -6.49 -16.00
CA PRO A 323 -14.67 -5.50 -16.59
C PRO A 323 -14.64 -4.11 -15.96
N PHE A 324 -14.46 -4.00 -14.63
CA PHE A 324 -14.49 -2.70 -13.94
C PHE A 324 -13.41 -1.71 -14.43
N TYR A 325 -12.29 -2.25 -14.96
CA TYR A 325 -11.15 -1.49 -15.45
C TYR A 325 -11.24 -1.16 -16.95
N GLN A 326 -12.06 -1.89 -17.72
CA GLN A 326 -12.19 -1.74 -19.18
C GLN A 326 -13.09 -0.55 -19.55
N THR A 327 -12.78 0.66 -19.07
CA THR A 327 -13.56 1.89 -19.32
C THR A 327 -12.90 2.81 -20.34
N GLY A 328 -11.61 2.61 -20.63
CA GLY A 328 -10.79 3.56 -21.40
C GLY A 328 -10.55 4.90 -20.70
N LYS A 329 -10.98 5.06 -19.43
CA LYS A 329 -10.90 6.30 -18.66
C LYS A 329 -10.14 6.08 -17.36
N VAL A 330 -9.50 7.14 -16.84
CA VAL A 330 -8.84 7.12 -15.52
C VAL A 330 -9.81 6.77 -14.38
N ARG A 331 -11.11 7.12 -14.54
CA ARG A 331 -12.17 6.76 -13.59
C ARG A 331 -12.71 5.35 -13.87
N LYS A 332 -12.63 4.51 -12.83
CA LYS A 332 -13.06 3.10 -12.86
C LYS A 332 -14.56 2.96 -12.53
N LYS A 333 -15.18 1.88 -13.01
CA LYS A 333 -16.54 1.48 -12.59
C LYS A 333 -16.47 0.74 -11.25
N PRO A 334 -17.52 0.76 -10.41
CA PRO A 334 -17.61 -0.11 -9.23
C PRO A 334 -17.45 -1.59 -9.58
N ILE A 335 -17.00 -2.41 -8.62
CA ILE A 335 -16.93 -3.88 -8.77
C ILE A 335 -18.33 -4.45 -8.95
N THR A 336 -18.49 -5.32 -9.93
CA THR A 336 -19.74 -6.00 -10.28
C THR A 336 -19.63 -7.51 -10.06
N GLU A 337 -20.77 -8.21 -10.15
CA GLU A 337 -20.83 -9.68 -10.09
C GLU A 337 -19.99 -10.35 -11.17
N ALA A 338 -19.93 -9.76 -12.38
CA ALA A 338 -19.11 -10.29 -13.46
C ALA A 338 -17.62 -10.30 -13.12
N ASP A 339 -17.11 -9.30 -12.39
CA ASP A 339 -15.72 -9.27 -11.94
C ASP A 339 -15.46 -10.41 -10.93
N VAL A 340 -16.38 -10.59 -9.99
CA VAL A 340 -16.30 -11.63 -8.95
C VAL A 340 -16.38 -13.03 -9.54
N ASP A 341 -17.23 -13.25 -10.53
CA ASP A 341 -17.42 -14.56 -11.18
C ASP A 341 -16.16 -14.99 -11.94
N ILE A 342 -15.45 -14.06 -12.59
CA ILE A 342 -14.16 -14.34 -13.25
C ILE A 342 -13.11 -14.81 -12.24
N VAL A 343 -12.98 -14.09 -11.11
CA VAL A 343 -12.02 -14.44 -10.06
C VAL A 343 -12.40 -15.76 -9.39
N THR A 344 -13.69 -15.99 -9.16
CA THR A 344 -14.22 -17.25 -8.60
C THR A 344 -13.91 -18.40 -9.55
N GLY A 345 -14.17 -18.27 -10.84
CA GLY A 345 -13.87 -19.29 -11.84
C GLY A 345 -12.40 -19.74 -11.82
N LEU A 346 -11.47 -18.79 -11.66
CA LEU A 346 -10.03 -19.12 -11.55
C LEU A 346 -9.69 -19.85 -10.24
N LEU A 347 -10.30 -19.46 -9.12
CA LEU A 347 -10.14 -20.18 -7.85
C LEU A 347 -10.67 -21.62 -7.97
N GLU A 348 -11.82 -21.80 -8.61
CA GLU A 348 -12.43 -23.11 -8.84
C GLU A 348 -11.62 -23.99 -9.81
N GLU A 349 -10.95 -23.39 -10.81
CA GLU A 349 -10.03 -24.07 -11.73
C GLU A 349 -8.78 -24.58 -11.00
N LEU A 350 -8.12 -23.70 -10.25
CA LEU A 350 -6.78 -23.97 -9.72
C LEU A 350 -6.79 -24.67 -8.36
N ARG A 351 -7.86 -24.53 -7.58
CA ARG A 351 -7.96 -25.03 -6.20
C ARG A 351 -6.74 -24.66 -5.33
N PRO A 352 -6.36 -23.38 -5.24
CA PRO A 352 -5.14 -23.00 -4.55
C PRO A 352 -5.24 -23.27 -3.05
N SER A 353 -4.12 -23.66 -2.45
CA SER A 353 -3.97 -23.75 -0.99
C SER A 353 -3.51 -22.42 -0.39
N MET A 354 -2.93 -21.55 -1.22
CA MET A 354 -2.40 -20.24 -0.85
C MET A 354 -2.80 -19.20 -1.90
N VAL A 355 -3.29 -18.06 -1.43
CA VAL A 355 -3.66 -16.92 -2.25
C VAL A 355 -2.87 -15.70 -1.78
N PHE A 356 -2.31 -14.94 -2.71
CA PHE A 356 -1.69 -13.65 -2.43
C PHE A 356 -2.51 -12.52 -3.06
N ALA A 357 -2.68 -11.40 -2.35
CA ALA A 357 -3.38 -10.23 -2.85
C ALA A 357 -2.73 -8.92 -2.34
N ALA A 358 -2.91 -7.83 -3.08
CA ALA A 358 -2.43 -6.52 -2.66
C ALA A 358 -3.31 -5.97 -1.52
N GLY A 359 -2.73 -5.82 -0.33
CA GLY A 359 -3.36 -5.20 0.84
C GLY A 359 -3.12 -3.69 0.95
N ASP A 360 -2.60 -3.06 -0.11
CA ASP A 360 -2.32 -1.62 -0.13
C ASP A 360 -3.59 -0.81 -0.42
N LEU A 361 -4.30 -0.43 0.65
CA LEU A 361 -5.54 0.36 0.56
C LEU A 361 -5.28 1.85 0.30
N SER A 362 -4.01 2.27 0.27
CA SER A 362 -3.54 3.64 0.06
C SER A 362 -3.16 3.94 -1.40
N ASP A 363 -3.41 2.99 -2.32
CA ASP A 363 -3.25 3.21 -3.76
C ASP A 363 -3.97 4.50 -4.20
N PRO A 364 -3.25 5.51 -4.74
CA PRO A 364 -3.82 6.79 -5.14
C PRO A 364 -4.96 6.66 -6.17
N HIS A 365 -4.99 5.55 -6.91
CA HIS A 365 -5.95 5.33 -7.98
C HIS A 365 -7.16 4.47 -7.56
N GLY A 366 -7.11 3.88 -6.36
CA GLY A 366 -8.13 2.99 -5.79
C GLY A 366 -8.22 1.60 -6.43
N THR A 367 -7.40 1.27 -7.45
CA THR A 367 -7.47 0.01 -8.17
C THR A 367 -7.16 -1.17 -7.25
N HIS A 368 -6.14 -1.05 -6.38
CA HIS A 368 -5.75 -2.14 -5.47
C HIS A 368 -6.89 -2.51 -4.51
N ARG A 369 -7.61 -1.51 -4.01
CA ARG A 369 -8.79 -1.70 -3.14
C ARG A 369 -9.91 -2.44 -3.86
N MET A 370 -10.21 -2.06 -5.10
CA MET A 370 -11.26 -2.69 -5.90
C MET A 370 -10.90 -4.13 -6.27
N CYS A 371 -9.64 -4.36 -6.62
CA CYS A 371 -9.09 -5.70 -6.84
C CYS A 371 -9.19 -6.59 -5.60
N LEU A 372 -8.82 -6.06 -4.42
CA LEU A 372 -8.95 -6.79 -3.17
C LEU A 372 -10.41 -7.11 -2.84
N GLU A 373 -11.33 -6.16 -3.04
CA GLU A 373 -12.78 -6.40 -2.86
C GLU A 373 -13.28 -7.55 -3.76
N ALA A 374 -12.87 -7.58 -5.03
CA ALA A 374 -13.24 -8.66 -5.95
C ALA A 374 -12.69 -10.03 -5.49
N VAL A 375 -11.42 -10.07 -5.03
CA VAL A 375 -10.79 -11.29 -4.50
C VAL A 375 -11.48 -11.76 -3.22
N GLU A 376 -11.80 -10.88 -2.29
CA GLU A 376 -12.50 -11.21 -1.04
C GLU A 376 -13.89 -11.78 -1.32
N ARG A 377 -14.67 -11.12 -2.18
CA ARG A 377 -16.00 -11.62 -2.58
C ARG A 377 -15.95 -12.95 -3.30
N ALA A 378 -14.89 -13.21 -4.07
CA ALA A 378 -14.69 -14.49 -4.75
C ALA A 378 -14.28 -15.59 -3.76
N LEU A 379 -13.44 -15.29 -2.77
CA LEU A 379 -13.07 -16.22 -1.70
C LEU A 379 -14.27 -16.61 -0.82
N GLU A 380 -15.24 -15.70 -0.63
CA GLU A 380 -16.50 -16.01 0.06
C GLU A 380 -17.39 -17.01 -0.72
N ARG A 381 -17.25 -17.07 -2.05
CA ARG A 381 -18.01 -17.98 -2.94
C ARG A 381 -17.26 -19.28 -3.23
N TYR A 382 -15.96 -19.29 -2.98
CA TYR A 382 -15.09 -20.41 -3.32
C TYR A 382 -15.53 -21.68 -2.59
N SER A 383 -15.76 -22.74 -3.36
CA SER A 383 -16.32 -24.01 -2.87
C SER A 383 -15.29 -24.95 -2.24
N GLY A 384 -13.99 -24.67 -2.42
CA GLY A 384 -12.90 -25.49 -1.87
C GLY A 384 -12.52 -25.13 -0.44
N ASP A 385 -11.51 -25.82 0.07
CA ASP A 385 -10.93 -25.49 1.38
C ASP A 385 -10.36 -24.07 1.37
N ALA A 386 -10.66 -23.30 2.41
CA ALA A 386 -10.28 -21.91 2.48
C ALA A 386 -8.74 -21.75 2.38
N PRO A 387 -8.21 -21.06 1.36
CA PRO A 387 -6.78 -20.92 1.19
C PRO A 387 -6.20 -19.96 2.22
N TRP A 388 -4.90 -20.08 2.48
CA TRP A 388 -4.18 -19.08 3.25
C TRP A 388 -4.09 -17.79 2.45
N LEU A 389 -4.65 -16.68 2.95
CA LEU A 389 -4.58 -15.38 2.30
C LEU A 389 -3.38 -14.58 2.82
N TRP A 390 -2.47 -14.22 1.92
CA TRP A 390 -1.28 -13.41 2.18
C TRP A 390 -1.44 -12.04 1.54
N LEU A 391 -1.29 -10.99 2.34
CA LEU A 391 -1.34 -9.61 1.88
C LEU A 391 0.07 -9.04 1.73
N TYR A 392 0.36 -8.52 0.53
CA TYR A 392 1.56 -7.74 0.24
C TYR A 392 1.22 -6.26 0.03
N ARG A 393 2.23 -5.37 0.05
CA ARG A 393 2.08 -3.96 -0.29
C ARG A 393 2.90 -3.57 -1.52
N GLY A 394 2.39 -2.58 -2.26
CA GLY A 394 2.99 -2.06 -3.49
C GLY A 394 4.27 -1.25 -3.25
N ALA A 395 4.83 -0.64 -4.29
CA ALA A 395 6.15 0.01 -4.24
C ALA A 395 6.28 1.16 -3.22
N TRP A 396 5.17 1.76 -2.81
CA TRP A 396 5.15 3.02 -2.05
C TRP A 396 5.47 2.84 -0.57
N GLN A 397 5.02 1.74 0.03
CA GLN A 397 5.09 1.51 1.48
C GLN A 397 5.26 0.03 1.78
N GLU A 398 5.73 -0.28 2.98
CA GLU A 398 5.90 -1.65 3.48
C GLU A 398 5.13 -1.81 4.80
N TRP A 399 4.74 -3.03 5.15
CA TRP A 399 4.15 -3.30 6.46
C TRP A 399 5.11 -2.94 7.60
N SER A 400 4.58 -2.39 8.70
CA SER A 400 5.38 -2.23 9.91
C SER A 400 5.82 -3.61 10.43
N LEU A 401 6.93 -3.65 11.17
CA LEU A 401 7.46 -4.92 11.71
C LEU A 401 6.49 -5.62 12.66
N ASN A 402 5.60 -4.88 13.30
CA ASN A 402 4.60 -5.44 14.19
C ASN A 402 3.40 -6.00 13.41
N GLU A 403 2.91 -5.29 12.40
CA GLU A 403 1.83 -5.77 11.52
C GLU A 403 2.27 -6.99 10.71
N ALA A 404 3.49 -6.96 10.17
CA ALA A 404 4.04 -8.06 9.39
C ALA A 404 3.99 -9.35 10.21
N THR A 405 3.43 -10.41 9.63
CA THR A 405 3.39 -11.75 10.24
C THR A 405 4.51 -12.63 9.69
N VAL A 406 4.98 -12.34 8.47
CA VAL A 406 6.06 -13.05 7.80
C VAL A 406 7.04 -12.06 7.18
N LEU A 407 8.33 -12.29 7.45
CA LEU A 407 9.45 -11.53 6.90
C LEU A 407 10.32 -12.49 6.08
N VAL A 408 10.49 -12.20 4.79
CA VAL A 408 11.22 -13.06 3.86
C VAL A 408 12.58 -12.43 3.55
N PRO A 409 13.69 -13.00 4.03
CA PRO A 409 15.01 -12.46 3.76
C PRO A 409 15.46 -12.75 2.33
N LEU A 410 16.08 -11.74 1.71
CA LEU A 410 16.66 -11.80 0.38
C LEU A 410 18.19 -11.68 0.46
N SER A 411 18.88 -12.53 -0.31
CA SER A 411 20.29 -12.35 -0.62
C SER A 411 20.49 -11.27 -1.69
N GLU A 412 21.72 -10.80 -1.86
CA GLU A 412 22.07 -9.85 -2.94
C GLU A 412 21.69 -10.38 -4.34
N GLY A 413 21.91 -11.68 -4.59
CA GLY A 413 21.56 -12.30 -5.86
C GLY A 413 20.05 -12.38 -6.10
N GLU A 414 19.25 -12.59 -5.05
CA GLU A 414 17.79 -12.61 -5.13
C GLU A 414 17.23 -11.20 -5.33
N LEU A 415 17.76 -10.20 -4.62
CA LEU A 415 17.39 -8.80 -4.82
C LEU A 415 17.73 -8.35 -6.24
N ARG A 416 18.90 -8.71 -6.78
CA ARG A 416 19.29 -8.40 -8.16
C ARG A 416 18.34 -9.04 -9.19
N ARG A 417 17.96 -10.30 -8.98
CA ARG A 417 16.99 -10.99 -9.86
C ARG A 417 15.61 -10.33 -9.80
N LYS A 418 15.16 -9.92 -8.62
CA LYS A 418 13.94 -9.12 -8.46
C LYS A 418 14.00 -7.83 -9.28
N VAL A 419 15.09 -7.09 -9.20
CA VAL A 419 15.29 -5.87 -10.01
C VAL A 419 15.31 -6.18 -11.52
N GLN A 420 15.95 -7.27 -11.94
CA GLN A 420 15.92 -7.70 -13.34
C GLN A 420 14.51 -8.05 -13.84
N ALA A 421 13.65 -8.61 -12.99
CA ALA A 421 12.25 -8.85 -13.32
C ALA A 421 11.49 -7.53 -13.48
N ILE A 422 11.68 -6.56 -12.57
CA ILE A 422 11.10 -5.21 -12.69
C ILE A 422 11.54 -4.54 -14.00
N PHE A 423 12.80 -4.72 -14.41
CA PHE A 423 13.29 -4.18 -15.69
C PHE A 423 12.63 -4.77 -16.94
N ARG A 424 11.83 -5.82 -16.84
CA ARG A 424 11.06 -6.35 -17.98
C ARG A 424 9.81 -5.54 -18.30
N HIS A 425 9.40 -4.65 -17.40
CA HIS A 425 8.26 -3.75 -17.58
C HIS A 425 8.75 -2.41 -18.13
N GLU A 426 9.20 -2.40 -19.38
CA GLU A 426 9.85 -1.24 -20.01
C GLU A 426 8.91 -0.05 -20.15
N SER A 427 7.66 -0.31 -20.52
CA SER A 427 6.61 0.70 -20.66
C SER A 427 6.31 1.46 -19.36
N GLN A 428 6.83 0.99 -18.23
CA GLN A 428 6.66 1.57 -16.90
C GLN A 428 7.95 2.18 -16.31
N LYS A 429 9.05 2.22 -17.09
CA LYS A 429 10.33 2.78 -16.65
C LYS A 429 10.39 4.30 -16.76
N ASP A 430 9.74 4.86 -17.78
CA ASP A 430 9.56 6.30 -17.87
C ASP A 430 8.83 6.79 -16.61
N SER A 431 9.01 8.07 -16.25
CA SER A 431 8.24 8.70 -15.16
C SER A 431 6.80 8.24 -15.27
N ALA A 432 6.31 7.50 -14.27
CA ALA A 432 4.98 6.90 -14.34
C ALA A 432 3.99 7.96 -14.84
N PRO A 433 2.98 7.63 -15.67
CA PRO A 433 2.03 8.63 -16.17
C PRO A 433 1.39 9.47 -15.05
N PHE A 434 1.42 8.94 -13.82
CA PHE A 434 1.14 9.66 -12.59
C PHE A 434 2.29 9.40 -11.58
N PRO A 435 3.41 10.13 -11.67
CA PRO A 435 4.50 9.94 -10.75
C PRO A 435 4.05 10.52 -9.40
N GLY A 436 4.24 9.76 -8.33
CA GLY A 436 4.27 10.34 -6.99
C GLY A 436 5.40 11.39 -6.87
N PRO A 437 5.63 11.96 -5.68
CA PRO A 437 6.56 13.08 -5.50
C PRO A 437 8.03 12.64 -5.46
N ASP A 438 8.30 11.40 -5.84
CA ASP A 438 9.57 10.72 -5.66
C ASP A 438 10.16 10.45 -7.03
N ASP A 439 11.17 11.22 -7.44
CA ASP A 439 11.75 11.13 -8.79
C ASP A 439 12.51 9.82 -9.03
N ARG A 440 12.68 8.98 -7.99
CA ARG A 440 13.31 7.66 -8.13
C ARG A 440 12.46 6.73 -8.97
N GLU A 441 13.11 5.92 -9.79
CA GLU A 441 12.48 4.83 -10.54
C GLU A 441 11.92 3.75 -9.58
N PHE A 442 10.89 3.01 -10.01
CA PHE A 442 10.25 1.99 -9.17
C PHE A 442 11.23 0.98 -8.56
N TRP A 443 12.23 0.54 -9.32
CA TRP A 443 13.21 -0.42 -8.82
C TRP A 443 14.07 0.14 -7.68
N GLN A 444 14.39 1.44 -7.70
CA GLN A 444 15.16 2.10 -6.65
C GLN A 444 14.33 2.14 -5.36
N ARG A 445 13.05 2.51 -5.47
CA ARG A 445 12.11 2.52 -4.33
C ARG A 445 11.97 1.12 -3.73
N VAL A 446 11.83 0.09 -4.56
CA VAL A 446 11.76 -1.31 -4.11
C VAL A 446 13.04 -1.74 -3.37
N VAL A 447 14.21 -1.40 -3.91
CA VAL A 447 15.50 -1.71 -3.26
C VAL A 447 15.61 -1.00 -1.91
N ASP A 448 15.32 0.30 -1.85
CA ASP A 448 15.40 1.08 -0.62
C ASP A 448 14.38 0.61 0.41
N ARG A 449 13.16 0.26 -0.01
CA ARG A 449 12.12 -0.31 0.85
C ARG A 449 12.58 -1.63 1.45
N ASN A 450 13.05 -2.58 0.61
CA ASN A 450 13.45 -3.89 1.11
C ASN A 450 14.72 -3.84 1.96
N ARG A 451 15.67 -2.94 1.65
CA ARG A 451 16.83 -2.67 2.51
C ARG A 451 16.42 -2.02 3.82
N GLY A 452 15.55 -1.01 3.78
CA GLY A 452 15.03 -0.32 4.96
C GLY A 452 14.39 -1.26 5.98
N THR A 453 13.62 -2.26 5.53
CA THR A 453 13.06 -3.30 6.41
C THR A 453 14.15 -4.14 7.07
N ALA A 454 15.18 -4.54 6.31
CA ALA A 454 16.29 -5.32 6.84
C ALA A 454 17.16 -4.52 7.82
N ASP A 455 17.46 -3.26 7.47
CA ASP A 455 18.24 -2.32 8.30
C ASP A 455 17.51 -1.99 9.61
N LEU A 456 16.19 -1.82 9.55
CA LEU A 456 15.37 -1.62 10.74
C LEU A 456 15.46 -2.82 11.68
N LEU A 457 15.27 -4.06 11.19
CA LEU A 457 15.43 -5.26 12.01
C LEU A 457 16.84 -5.37 12.60
N HIS A 458 17.86 -5.08 11.80
CA HIS A 458 19.24 -5.10 12.27
C HIS A 458 19.47 -4.10 13.41
N SER A 459 18.95 -2.87 13.30
CA SER A 459 19.05 -1.86 14.35
C SER A 459 18.38 -2.27 15.68
N LEU A 460 17.38 -3.16 15.61
CA LEU A 460 16.70 -3.75 16.77
C LEU A 460 17.51 -4.90 17.42
N GLY A 461 18.64 -5.30 16.84
CA GLY A 461 19.52 -6.36 17.32
C GLY A 461 19.34 -7.72 16.62
N LEU A 462 18.56 -7.79 15.55
CA LEU A 462 18.31 -9.03 14.82
C LEU A 462 19.41 -9.27 13.78
N PRO A 463 19.54 -10.51 13.23
CA PRO A 463 20.58 -10.80 12.24
C PRO A 463 20.55 -9.85 11.04
N ALA A 464 21.72 -9.44 10.56
CA ALA A 464 21.84 -8.56 9.42
C ALA A 464 21.55 -9.31 8.11
N TYR A 465 20.47 -8.93 7.43
CA TYR A 465 20.11 -9.43 6.10
C TYR A 465 20.32 -8.34 5.06
N ARG A 466 20.47 -8.73 3.80
CA ARG A 466 20.70 -7.76 2.73
C ARG A 466 19.44 -6.96 2.37
N ALA A 467 18.30 -7.63 2.37
CA ALA A 467 17.00 -7.05 2.09
C ALA A 467 15.91 -7.98 2.64
N MET A 468 14.71 -7.45 2.87
CA MET A 468 13.54 -8.21 3.30
C MET A 468 12.25 -7.75 2.63
N GLU A 469 11.36 -8.70 2.36
CA GLU A 469 9.96 -8.45 2.02
C GLU A 469 9.08 -8.78 3.23
N ALA A 470 8.02 -8.00 3.43
CA ALA A 470 7.09 -8.18 4.55
C ALA A 470 5.69 -8.54 4.05
N TYR A 471 5.02 -9.44 4.78
CA TYR A 471 3.69 -9.93 4.45
C TYR A 471 2.82 -10.02 5.69
N VAL A 472 1.51 -9.88 5.50
CA VAL A 472 0.50 -10.16 6.51
C VAL A 472 -0.27 -11.41 6.12
N LEU A 473 -0.48 -12.30 7.08
CA LEU A 473 -1.19 -13.55 6.91
C LEU A 473 -2.56 -13.43 7.56
N CYS A 474 -3.61 -13.59 6.75
CA CYS A 474 -4.99 -13.46 7.17
C CYS A 474 -5.63 -14.84 7.33
N ALA A 475 -6.41 -15.02 8.40
CA ALA A 475 -7.26 -16.19 8.52
C ALA A 475 -8.48 -16.03 7.60
N THR A 476 -8.66 -16.95 6.66
CA THR A 476 -9.92 -17.13 5.94
C THR A 476 -10.84 -17.95 6.84
N GLY A 477 -11.77 -17.28 7.52
CA GLY A 477 -12.70 -17.93 8.44
C GLY A 477 -13.71 -18.78 7.66
N THR A 478 -13.88 -20.04 8.05
CA THR A 478 -15.04 -20.86 7.67
C THR A 478 -16.27 -20.33 8.42
N GLY A 479 -17.14 -19.60 7.73
CA GLY A 479 -18.51 -19.32 8.17
C GLY A 479 -18.75 -17.97 8.88
N SER A 480 -19.61 -17.16 8.27
CA SER A 480 -20.26 -15.93 8.78
C SER A 480 -19.34 -14.75 9.17
N ARG A 481 -19.23 -13.80 8.21
CA ARG A 481 -18.60 -12.46 8.27
C ARG A 481 -17.09 -12.44 8.53
N PRO A 482 -16.30 -11.72 7.72
CA PRO A 482 -14.91 -11.44 8.04
C PRO A 482 -14.88 -10.50 9.25
N ALA A 483 -14.68 -11.07 10.44
CA ALA A 483 -14.12 -10.31 11.56
C ALA A 483 -12.79 -9.77 11.06
N ARG A 484 -12.70 -8.43 10.93
CA ARG A 484 -11.52 -7.70 10.46
C ARG A 484 -10.24 -8.42 10.89
N PHE A 485 -9.48 -8.84 9.88
CA PHE A 485 -8.18 -9.48 9.89
C PHE A 485 -7.54 -9.62 11.28
N THR A 486 -7.75 -10.77 11.92
CA THR A 486 -6.97 -11.19 13.07
C THR A 486 -5.86 -12.12 12.59
N PRO A 487 -4.57 -11.75 12.73
CA PRO A 487 -3.46 -12.66 12.45
C PRO A 487 -3.56 -13.89 13.36
N ARG A 488 -3.50 -15.11 12.79
CA ARG A 488 -3.21 -16.29 13.61
C ARG A 488 -1.74 -16.27 14.00
N SER A 489 -1.47 -16.38 15.30
CA SER A 489 -0.24 -17.05 15.74
C SER A 489 -0.37 -18.53 15.38
N TRP A 490 0.75 -19.20 15.08
CA TRP A 490 0.86 -20.64 14.80
C TRP A 490 0.55 -21.11 13.36
N TRP A 491 1.45 -20.81 12.41
CA TRP A 491 1.75 -21.72 11.31
C TRP A 491 2.69 -22.81 11.83
N LYS A 492 2.25 -24.06 11.86
CA LYS A 492 3.14 -25.24 11.95
C LYS A 492 3.28 -25.83 10.55
N PRO A 493 4.51 -26.03 10.02
CA PRO A 493 4.69 -26.68 8.73
C PRO A 493 4.09 -28.09 8.76
N PRO A 494 3.58 -28.63 7.62
CA PRO A 494 3.08 -29.99 7.54
C PRO A 494 4.24 -30.99 7.59
N THR A 495 4.81 -31.19 8.78
CA THR A 495 5.69 -32.33 9.13
C THR A 495 5.63 -32.70 10.62
N GLU A 496 4.92 -31.96 11.47
CA GLU A 496 4.89 -32.21 12.93
C GLU A 496 3.48 -32.41 13.51
N CYS A 497 2.62 -33.16 12.81
CA CYS A 497 1.37 -33.67 13.38
C CYS A 497 1.49 -35.17 13.68
N ALA A 498 2.08 -35.49 14.82
CA ALA A 498 1.87 -36.77 15.49
C ALA A 498 1.97 -36.53 17.00
N ASN A 499 0.82 -36.27 17.64
CA ASN A 499 0.45 -36.78 18.96
C ASN A 499 -0.97 -36.30 19.31
N PRO A 500 -1.94 -37.21 19.54
CA PRO A 500 -3.29 -36.86 19.95
C PRO A 500 -3.39 -36.85 21.48
N GLY A 501 -3.89 -35.74 22.04
CA GLY A 501 -4.29 -35.66 23.44
C GLY A 501 -3.82 -34.36 24.08
N ASP A 502 -4.68 -33.35 24.06
CA ASP A 502 -4.89 -32.45 25.20
C ASP A 502 -6.10 -31.54 24.92
N SER A 503 -7.10 -31.60 25.80
CA SER A 503 -8.34 -30.84 25.77
C SER A 503 -8.21 -29.55 26.59
N CYS A 504 -8.45 -28.39 25.99
CA CYS A 504 -8.53 -27.10 26.70
C CYS A 504 -9.98 -26.73 27.05
N SER A 505 -10.23 -26.44 28.33
CA SER A 505 -11.45 -25.82 28.85
C SER A 505 -11.28 -24.31 29.02
N GLU A 506 -12.31 -23.54 28.68
CA GLU A 506 -12.37 -22.07 28.84
C GLU A 506 -12.77 -21.66 30.27
N PRO A 507 -12.28 -20.52 30.81
CA PRO A 507 -12.86 -19.88 31.99
C PRO A 507 -13.72 -18.65 31.66
N THR A 508 -14.82 -18.53 32.42
CA THR A 508 -15.87 -17.51 32.39
C THR A 508 -15.44 -16.18 33.04
N VAL A 509 -15.92 -15.07 32.48
CA VAL A 509 -15.61 -13.67 32.89
C VAL A 509 -16.70 -13.14 33.84
N GLY A 510 -16.30 -12.68 35.03
CA GLY A 510 -17.16 -11.94 35.96
C GLY A 510 -17.07 -10.42 35.74
N ARG A 511 -18.22 -9.73 35.75
CA ARG A 511 -18.34 -8.27 35.64
C ARG A 511 -18.23 -7.60 37.01
N GLY A 512 -17.43 -6.53 37.10
CA GLY A 512 -17.40 -5.59 38.21
C GLY A 512 -17.31 -4.16 37.70
N GLU A 513 -18.25 -3.31 38.11
CA GLU A 513 -18.29 -1.88 37.82
C GLU A 513 -17.35 -1.09 38.75
N ALA A 514 -16.77 0.01 38.24
CA ALA A 514 -16.16 1.04 39.07
C ALA A 514 -16.37 2.45 38.46
N PRO A 515 -16.40 3.52 39.29
CA PRO A 515 -17.02 4.79 38.96
C PRO A 515 -16.06 5.88 38.46
N SER A 516 -16.68 6.93 37.91
CA SER A 516 -16.11 8.13 37.29
C SER A 516 -15.19 8.98 38.16
N GLN A 517 -14.17 9.60 37.57
CA GLN A 517 -13.77 10.98 37.87
C GLN A 517 -12.98 11.64 36.72
N ARG A 518 -13.21 12.94 36.54
CA ARG A 518 -12.80 13.80 35.42
C ARG A 518 -11.38 14.36 35.59
N ARG A 519 -10.56 14.33 34.53
CA ARG A 519 -9.60 15.39 34.17
C ARG A 519 -9.50 15.51 32.65
N ASN A 520 -9.34 16.75 32.17
CA ASN A 520 -9.57 17.17 30.80
C ASN A 520 -8.24 17.24 30.02
N PRO A 521 -8.07 16.44 28.95
CA PRO A 521 -7.31 16.87 27.77
C PRO A 521 -8.21 16.85 26.52
N LYS A 522 -7.88 17.68 25.53
CA LYS A 522 -8.63 17.87 24.27
C LYS A 522 -9.11 16.54 23.67
N ARG A 523 -10.40 16.44 23.35
CA ARG A 523 -11.05 15.21 22.87
C ARG A 523 -10.84 15.02 21.37
N VAL A 524 -10.00 14.05 20.99
CA VAL A 524 -10.24 13.28 19.77
C VAL A 524 -11.50 12.46 20.03
N LEU A 525 -12.57 12.72 19.29
CA LEU A 525 -13.79 11.93 19.37
C LEU A 525 -13.58 10.70 18.48
N THR A 526 -13.45 9.52 19.06
CA THR A 526 -13.71 8.27 18.33
C THR A 526 -15.22 8.20 18.13
N PRO A 527 -15.75 8.27 16.90
CA PRO A 527 -17.18 8.09 16.68
C PRO A 527 -17.57 6.63 16.96
N GLU A 528 -18.85 6.44 17.31
CA GLU A 528 -19.53 5.13 17.34
C GLU A 528 -19.67 4.51 15.93
N ALA A 529 -19.23 5.22 14.88
CA ALA A 529 -19.11 4.73 13.51
C ALA A 529 -17.69 4.16 13.26
N PRO A 530 -17.55 2.89 12.85
CA PRO A 530 -16.24 2.27 12.66
C PRO A 530 -15.48 2.92 11.49
N GLY A 531 -14.32 3.53 11.76
CA GLY A 531 -13.35 3.90 10.72
C GLY A 531 -13.18 5.39 10.41
N VAL A 532 -13.60 6.30 11.29
CA VAL A 532 -13.30 7.74 11.14
C VAL A 532 -12.65 8.26 12.42
N SER A 533 -11.51 8.94 12.34
CA SER A 533 -10.93 9.67 13.48
C SER A 533 -11.32 11.14 13.38
N ILE A 534 -11.93 11.69 14.44
CA ILE A 534 -12.36 13.09 14.48
C ILE A 534 -11.47 13.87 15.44
N VAL A 535 -10.77 14.87 14.93
CA VAL A 535 -10.03 15.84 15.76
C VAL A 535 -10.76 17.17 15.76
N ARG A 536 -11.04 17.70 16.96
CA ARG A 536 -11.59 19.05 17.14
C ARG A 536 -10.57 19.94 17.84
N SER A 537 -10.41 21.15 17.32
CA SER A 537 -9.51 22.22 17.81
C SER A 537 -9.79 22.62 19.26
#